data_AF-A0A661TY42-F1
#
_entry.id   AF-A0A661TY42-F1
#
_cell.length_a   1.000
_cell.length_b   1.000
_cell.length_c   1.000
_cell.angle_alpha   90.00
_cell.angle_beta   90.00
_cell.angle_gamma   90.00
#
_symmetry.space_group_name_H-M   'P 1'
#
loop_
_entity.id
_entity.type
_entity.pdbx_description
1 polymer ?
#
loop_
_entity_poly.entity_id
_entity_poly.type
_entity_poly.pdbx_seq_one_letter_code
_entity_poly.pdbx_strand_id
1 'polypeptide(L)'
;MEFRRVILIILDGVGVGEMPDAGKYGDCGSATFQNTYRANGGLKIKNMLSLGMGRITGIERDYPVEGAFGKSAIASEGKDSTTGHWEIAGVITREPFPTFPDGFPDELIREFERLTCRKVIGNKPASGTEIIKELGEKHLKTGALIVYTSADSVFQIAAHEDVVPVEKLYEYCRIAREICRDDYRVGRVIARPFKGKVGEFYRTERRRDFSVPAPDGIVLDSLIKAGRMVLGVGKVDYIFGGRGFTECVHTKDNNDGMRQILNSMKRLAEGGMIFSNLVDFDMRWGHRNNYEAFGRGLEDFDRFIPTLKDNTVDGDIVIITADHGNDPTTISTDHTR
;
A
#
# COMPACT_ATOMS: atom_id res chain seq x y z
N MET A 1 17.64 6.51 25.63
CA MET A 1 17.75 5.06 25.40
C MET A 1 18.18 4.91 23.95
N GLU A 2 19.26 4.20 23.67
CA GLU A 2 19.74 3.97 22.30
C GLU A 2 19.25 2.59 21.85
N PHE A 3 18.50 2.54 20.75
CA PHE A 3 18.01 1.29 20.18
C PHE A 3 18.99 0.79 19.11
N ARG A 4 19.36 -0.48 19.20
CA ARG A 4 20.21 -1.17 18.21
C ARG A 4 19.43 -1.47 16.93
N ARG A 5 18.26 -2.10 17.07
CA ARG A 5 17.35 -2.41 15.96
C ARG A 5 15.98 -1.80 16.20
N VAL A 6 15.40 -1.22 15.15
CA VAL A 6 13.99 -0.82 15.12
C VAL A 6 13.26 -1.77 14.17
N ILE A 7 12.27 -2.50 14.67
CA ILE A 7 11.43 -3.40 13.87
C ILE A 7 10.04 -2.79 13.78
N LEU A 8 9.77 -2.09 12.68
CA LEU A 8 8.47 -1.49 12.39
C LEU A 8 7.63 -2.43 11.53
N ILE A 9 6.47 -2.81 12.04
CA ILE A 9 5.50 -3.69 11.39
C ILE A 9 4.20 -2.92 11.20
N ILE A 10 3.84 -2.68 9.94
CA ILE A 10 2.57 -2.09 9.55
C ILE A 10 1.60 -3.22 9.22
N LEU A 11 0.48 -3.24 9.92
CA LEU A 11 -0.68 -4.06 9.62
C LEU A 11 -1.61 -3.20 8.75
N ASP A 12 -1.42 -3.28 7.43
CA ASP A 12 -2.07 -2.40 6.44
C ASP A 12 -3.59 -2.35 6.61
N GLY A 13 -4.17 -1.17 6.81
CA GLY A 13 -5.62 -1.02 6.99
C GLY A 13 -6.20 -1.51 8.33
N VAL A 14 -5.41 -1.95 9.33
CA VAL A 14 -5.92 -2.37 10.65
C VAL A 14 -6.19 -1.16 11.56
N GLY A 15 -7.15 -0.33 11.17
CA GLY A 15 -7.60 0.84 11.94
C GLY A 15 -8.29 0.48 13.25
N VAL A 16 -8.18 1.36 14.25
CA VAL A 16 -8.66 1.13 15.63
C VAL A 16 -9.79 2.09 16.05
N GLY A 17 -10.57 2.58 15.10
CA GLY A 17 -11.70 3.48 15.30
C GLY A 17 -11.60 4.75 14.48
N GLU A 18 -12.75 5.34 14.17
CA GLU A 18 -12.88 6.56 13.39
C GLU A 18 -12.08 7.74 13.98
N MET A 19 -11.54 8.56 13.09
CA MET A 19 -10.98 9.85 13.47
C MET A 19 -12.06 10.92 13.69
N PRO A 20 -11.75 12.00 14.45
CA PRO A 20 -12.69 13.12 14.64
C PRO A 20 -13.17 13.77 13.34
N ASP A 21 -12.42 13.66 12.24
CA ASP A 21 -12.73 14.20 10.92
C ASP A 21 -13.33 13.16 9.95
N ALA A 22 -13.61 11.92 10.39
CA ALA A 22 -14.11 10.83 9.54
C ALA A 22 -15.37 11.21 8.74
N GLY A 23 -16.22 12.07 9.28
CA GLY A 23 -17.42 12.56 8.58
C GLY A 23 -17.14 13.34 7.29
N LYS A 24 -15.95 13.95 7.14
CA LYS A 24 -15.54 14.59 5.89
C LYS A 24 -15.26 13.57 4.77
N TYR A 25 -14.95 12.33 5.15
CA TYR A 25 -14.58 11.24 4.24
C TYR A 25 -15.74 10.24 4.06
N GLY A 26 -16.86 10.45 4.75
CA GLY A 26 -18.00 9.52 4.74
C GLY A 26 -17.79 8.27 5.61
N ASP A 27 -16.81 8.30 6.53
CA ASP A 27 -16.33 7.13 7.25
C ASP A 27 -16.85 7.04 8.71
N CYS A 28 -17.92 7.76 9.04
CA CYS A 28 -18.52 7.74 10.37
C CYS A 28 -18.92 6.31 10.79
N GLY A 29 -18.52 5.91 11.99
CA GLY A 29 -18.75 4.59 12.58
C GLY A 29 -17.71 3.54 12.22
N SER A 30 -16.73 3.87 11.36
CA SER A 30 -15.65 2.95 11.02
C SER A 30 -14.80 2.59 12.24
N ALA A 31 -14.52 1.30 12.39
CA ALA A 31 -13.68 0.80 13.47
C ALA A 31 -13.15 -0.59 13.09
N THR A 32 -12.28 -0.64 12.08
CA THR A 32 -11.86 -1.87 11.40
C THR A 32 -11.59 -3.04 12.35
N PHE A 33 -10.71 -2.86 13.33
CA PHE A 33 -10.38 -3.91 14.29
C PHE A 33 -11.59 -4.32 15.13
N GLN A 34 -12.30 -3.34 15.73
CA GLN A 34 -13.42 -3.60 16.61
C GLN A 34 -14.61 -4.27 15.91
N ASN A 35 -14.94 -3.78 14.71
CA ASN A 35 -16.06 -4.30 13.93
C ASN A 35 -15.73 -5.69 13.39
N THR A 36 -14.50 -5.93 12.93
CA THR A 36 -14.03 -7.27 12.56
C THR A 36 -14.11 -8.24 13.74
N TYR A 37 -13.68 -7.82 14.93
CA TYR A 37 -13.78 -8.63 16.14
C TYR A 37 -15.23 -9.03 16.45
N ARG A 38 -16.16 -8.06 16.43
CA ARG A 38 -17.59 -8.30 16.70
C ARG A 38 -18.24 -9.18 15.64
N ALA A 39 -17.97 -8.92 14.36
CA ALA A 39 -18.56 -9.67 13.24
C ALA A 39 -18.16 -11.15 13.25
N ASN A 40 -16.97 -11.47 13.75
CA ASN A 40 -16.52 -12.87 13.93
C ASN A 40 -17.02 -13.51 15.24
N GLY A 41 -17.76 -12.79 16.10
CA GLY A 41 -18.18 -13.30 17.41
C GLY A 41 -17.03 -13.36 18.43
N GLY A 42 -15.97 -12.59 18.22
CA GLY A 42 -14.70 -12.64 18.95
C GLY A 42 -13.56 -13.23 18.13
N LEU A 43 -12.32 -13.05 18.60
CA LEU A 43 -11.10 -13.55 17.96
C LEU A 43 -10.13 -14.08 19.02
N LYS A 44 -9.29 -15.06 18.65
CA LYS A 44 -8.24 -15.61 19.51
C LYS A 44 -6.95 -14.79 19.37
N ILE A 45 -6.90 -13.66 20.06
CA ILE A 45 -5.87 -12.62 19.91
C ILE A 45 -5.16 -12.27 21.24
N LYS A 46 -4.87 -13.29 22.06
CA LYS A 46 -4.35 -13.10 23.42
C LYS A 46 -3.02 -12.34 23.47
N ASN A 47 -2.17 -12.52 22.45
CA ASN A 47 -0.85 -11.89 22.42
C ASN A 47 -0.99 -10.41 22.02
N MET A 48 -1.88 -10.05 21.09
CA MET A 48 -2.20 -8.67 20.78
C MET A 48 -2.83 -7.95 21.98
N LEU A 49 -3.71 -8.64 22.73
CA LEU A 49 -4.24 -8.12 23.99
C LEU A 49 -3.13 -7.87 25.01
N SER A 50 -2.16 -8.79 25.14
CA SER A 50 -0.97 -8.59 25.98
C SER A 50 -0.09 -7.41 25.57
N LEU A 51 -0.15 -6.97 24.31
CA LEU A 51 0.55 -5.77 23.82
C LEU A 51 -0.29 -4.49 23.97
N GLY A 52 -1.47 -4.55 24.60
CA GLY A 52 -2.30 -3.39 24.88
C GLY A 52 -3.38 -3.09 23.85
N MET A 53 -3.60 -3.95 22.84
CA MET A 53 -4.65 -3.76 21.83
C MET A 53 -6.03 -3.62 22.48
N GLY A 54 -6.30 -4.37 23.55
CA GLY A 54 -7.55 -4.28 24.29
C GLY A 54 -7.76 -2.93 24.99
N ARG A 55 -6.69 -2.32 25.50
CA ARG A 55 -6.72 -0.97 26.09
C ARG A 55 -7.00 0.11 25.04
N ILE A 56 -6.43 -0.04 23.84
CA ILE A 56 -6.60 0.90 22.72
C ILE A 56 -8.04 0.85 22.18
N THR A 57 -8.54 -0.35 21.93
CA THR A 57 -9.81 -0.58 21.20
C THR A 57 -11.01 -0.66 22.12
N GLY A 58 -10.76 -0.91 23.40
CA GLY A 58 -11.77 -1.11 24.42
C GLY A 58 -12.32 -2.53 24.53
N ILE A 59 -11.75 -3.49 23.80
CA ILE A 59 -12.07 -4.93 23.84
C ILE A 59 -11.25 -5.58 24.94
N GLU A 60 -11.85 -6.43 25.80
CA GLU A 60 -11.12 -7.21 26.81
C GLU A 60 -10.05 -6.40 27.59
N ARG A 61 -10.44 -5.22 28.07
CA ARG A 61 -9.51 -4.19 28.60
C ARG A 61 -8.66 -4.65 29.78
N ASP A 62 -9.12 -5.64 30.53
CA ASP A 62 -8.48 -6.08 31.77
C ASP A 62 -7.32 -7.06 31.57
N TYR A 63 -6.96 -7.37 30.32
CA TYR A 63 -5.78 -8.19 30.02
C TYR A 63 -4.49 -7.52 30.53
N PRO A 64 -3.55 -8.27 31.17
CA PRO A 64 -2.25 -7.73 31.56
C PRO A 64 -1.47 -7.24 30.34
N VAL A 65 -0.87 -6.05 30.44
CA VAL A 65 -0.17 -5.41 29.31
C VAL A 65 1.33 -5.40 29.52
N GLU A 66 2.04 -5.76 28.46
CA GLU A 66 3.49 -5.74 28.31
C GLU A 66 3.88 -4.63 27.32
N GLY A 67 4.69 -3.68 27.77
CA GLY A 67 5.19 -2.59 26.91
C GLY A 67 4.28 -1.35 26.84
N ALA A 68 4.62 -0.45 25.94
CA ALA A 68 3.89 0.80 25.71
C ALA A 68 2.81 0.61 24.64
N PHE A 69 1.67 1.27 24.81
CA PHE A 69 0.54 1.21 23.89
C PHE A 69 -0.08 2.60 23.72
N GLY A 70 -0.75 2.80 22.59
CA GLY A 70 -1.44 4.04 22.27
C GLY A 70 -2.08 3.96 20.88
N LYS A 71 -2.71 5.06 20.47
CA LYS A 71 -3.16 5.26 19.09
C LYS A 71 -2.72 6.63 18.61
N SER A 72 -2.47 6.74 17.31
CA SER A 72 -2.08 8.00 16.66
C SER A 72 -3.23 8.48 15.79
N ALA A 73 -3.41 9.79 15.71
CA ALA A 73 -4.23 10.42 14.68
C ALA A 73 -3.32 10.81 13.52
N ILE A 74 -3.78 10.62 12.28
CA ILE A 74 -3.05 11.07 11.10
C ILE A 74 -3.23 12.59 10.93
N ALA A 75 -2.17 13.31 10.59
CA ALA A 75 -2.19 14.76 10.37
C ALA A 75 -2.46 15.12 8.89
N SER A 76 -2.17 14.22 7.97
CA SER A 76 -2.35 14.38 6.53
C SER A 76 -3.82 14.32 6.11
N GLU A 77 -4.16 15.00 5.01
CA GLU A 77 -5.55 15.07 4.47
C GLU A 77 -5.89 13.87 3.55
N GLY A 78 -4.98 12.90 3.39
CA GLY A 78 -5.21 11.67 2.63
C GLY A 78 -5.43 10.45 3.54
N LYS A 79 -6.21 9.48 3.06
CA LYS A 79 -6.43 8.17 3.72
C LYS A 79 -5.87 6.99 2.91
N ASP A 80 -5.09 7.26 1.86
CA ASP A 80 -4.42 6.24 1.06
C ASP A 80 -3.12 5.74 1.71
N SER A 81 -2.68 4.54 1.35
CA SER A 81 -1.48 3.92 1.97
C SER A 81 -0.20 4.73 1.74
N THR A 82 -0.11 5.50 0.64
CA THR A 82 1.06 6.35 0.39
C THR A 82 1.13 7.46 1.43
N THR A 83 0.02 8.16 1.64
CA THR A 83 -0.08 9.20 2.65
C THR A 83 0.24 8.68 4.06
N GLY A 84 -0.38 7.56 4.48
CA GLY A 84 -0.16 7.00 5.81
C GLY A 84 1.29 6.57 6.06
N HIS A 85 1.90 5.85 5.10
CA HIS A 85 3.29 5.41 5.20
C HIS A 85 4.28 6.58 5.16
N TRP A 86 4.02 7.60 4.34
CA TRP A 86 4.86 8.79 4.28
C TRP A 86 4.81 9.58 5.60
N GLU A 87 3.65 9.65 6.24
CA GLU A 87 3.53 10.30 7.56
C GLU A 87 4.25 9.54 8.66
N ILE A 88 4.17 8.20 8.66
CA ILE A 88 4.99 7.35 9.54
C ILE A 88 6.49 7.64 9.34
N ALA A 89 6.90 8.01 8.13
CA ALA A 89 8.28 8.39 7.82
C ALA A 89 8.59 9.89 8.01
N GLY A 90 7.64 10.69 8.50
CA GLY A 90 7.82 12.10 8.87
C GLY A 90 7.29 13.13 7.87
N VAL A 91 6.44 12.74 6.92
CA VAL A 91 5.89 13.65 5.88
C VAL A 91 4.41 13.91 6.10
N ILE A 92 4.03 15.18 6.26
CA ILE A 92 2.63 15.59 6.34
C ILE A 92 2.15 15.99 4.94
N THR A 93 1.26 15.19 4.36
CA THR A 93 0.63 15.43 3.06
C THR A 93 -0.63 16.27 3.26
N ARG A 94 -0.51 17.59 3.03
CA ARG A 94 -1.63 18.55 3.21
C ARG A 94 -2.64 18.56 2.07
N GLU A 95 -2.27 18.03 0.93
CA GLU A 95 -3.12 17.98 -0.25
C GLU A 95 -3.18 16.53 -0.73
N PRO A 96 -4.37 15.90 -0.78
CA PRO A 96 -4.49 14.52 -1.22
C PRO A 96 -4.11 14.38 -2.68
N PHE A 97 -3.72 13.16 -3.08
CA PHE A 97 -3.47 12.86 -4.48
C PHE A 97 -4.77 13.03 -5.29
N PRO A 98 -4.74 13.77 -6.42
CA PRO A 98 -5.93 14.03 -7.21
C PRO A 98 -6.42 12.76 -7.90
N THR A 99 -7.74 12.63 -8.01
CA THR A 99 -8.42 11.59 -8.80
C THR A 99 -8.92 12.16 -10.13
N PHE A 100 -9.24 11.28 -11.08
CA PHE A 100 -9.55 11.66 -12.46
C PHE A 100 -10.86 11.02 -12.95
N PRO A 101 -12.02 11.36 -12.34
CA PRO A 101 -13.30 10.72 -12.64
C PRO A 101 -13.77 10.92 -14.09
N ASP A 102 -13.36 12.02 -14.72
CA ASP A 102 -13.68 12.33 -16.12
C ASP A 102 -12.52 12.01 -17.07
N GLY A 103 -11.51 11.28 -16.60
CA GLY A 103 -10.25 11.05 -17.31
C GLY A 103 -9.20 12.12 -17.05
N PHE A 104 -8.02 11.94 -17.66
CA PHE A 104 -6.92 12.88 -17.57
C PHE A 104 -7.14 14.11 -18.46
N PRO A 105 -6.67 15.30 -18.07
CA PRO A 105 -6.75 16.50 -18.89
C PRO A 105 -6.16 16.31 -20.29
N ASP A 106 -6.79 16.93 -21.30
CA ASP A 106 -6.36 16.81 -22.71
C ASP A 106 -4.92 17.26 -22.95
N GLU A 107 -4.42 18.23 -22.18
CA GLU A 107 -3.03 18.68 -22.28
C GLU A 107 -2.05 17.59 -21.83
N LEU A 108 -2.36 16.86 -20.75
CA LEU A 108 -1.54 15.75 -20.25
C LEU A 108 -1.52 14.60 -21.26
N ILE A 109 -2.68 14.27 -21.83
CA ILE A 109 -2.76 13.24 -22.87
C ILE A 109 -2.00 13.66 -24.13
N ARG A 110 -2.15 14.90 -24.60
CA ARG A 110 -1.41 15.39 -25.78
C ARG A 110 0.10 15.38 -25.57
N GLU A 111 0.56 15.77 -24.39
CA GLU A 111 1.99 15.72 -24.07
C GLU A 111 2.50 14.27 -24.00
N PHE A 112 1.71 13.36 -23.43
CA PHE A 112 2.03 11.94 -23.43
C PHE A 112 2.10 11.35 -24.85
N GLU A 113 1.13 11.68 -25.73
CA GLU A 113 1.16 11.26 -27.14
C GLU A 113 2.40 11.79 -27.86
N ARG A 114 2.78 13.06 -27.61
CA ARG A 114 3.94 13.71 -28.22
C ARG A 114 5.23 12.99 -27.84
N LEU A 115 5.43 12.72 -26.55
CA LEU A 115 6.66 12.09 -26.03
C LEU A 115 6.77 10.60 -26.38
N THR A 116 5.64 9.90 -26.50
CA THR A 116 5.63 8.47 -26.85
C THR A 116 5.53 8.20 -28.35
N CYS A 117 5.22 9.23 -29.14
CA CYS A 117 4.90 9.14 -30.57
C CYS A 117 3.79 8.12 -30.87
N ARG A 118 2.84 7.94 -29.94
CA ARG A 118 1.69 7.06 -30.08
C ARG A 118 0.42 7.78 -29.70
N LYS A 119 -0.68 7.47 -30.40
CA LYS A 119 -2.01 7.94 -30.00
C LYS A 119 -2.47 7.25 -28.72
N VAL A 120 -3.35 7.91 -27.98
CA VAL A 120 -4.03 7.40 -26.80
C VAL A 120 -5.48 7.07 -27.13
N ILE A 121 -5.98 5.97 -26.58
CA ILE A 121 -7.39 5.59 -26.59
C ILE A 121 -7.84 5.24 -25.16
N GLY A 122 -9.11 5.49 -24.84
CA GLY A 122 -9.66 5.29 -23.50
C GLY A 122 -9.84 6.60 -22.76
N ASN A 123 -8.84 6.99 -21.98
CA ASN A 123 -8.83 8.17 -21.10
C ASN A 123 -10.08 8.31 -20.23
N LYS A 124 -10.44 7.25 -19.51
CA LYS A 124 -11.60 7.22 -18.61
C LYS A 124 -11.37 6.26 -17.44
N PRO A 125 -12.13 6.36 -16.33
CA PRO A 125 -12.15 5.32 -15.32
C PRO A 125 -12.68 4.00 -15.90
N ALA A 126 -11.99 2.89 -15.64
CA ALA A 126 -12.45 1.58 -16.08
C ALA A 126 -11.74 0.45 -15.32
N SER A 127 -12.39 -0.73 -15.24
CA SER A 127 -11.68 -1.95 -14.89
C SER A 127 -10.68 -2.31 -16.00
N GLY A 128 -9.50 -2.79 -15.61
CA GLY A 128 -8.47 -3.23 -16.55
C GLY A 128 -8.93 -4.34 -17.50
N THR A 129 -9.84 -5.23 -17.06
CA THR A 129 -10.40 -6.27 -17.92
C THR A 129 -11.40 -5.70 -18.93
N GLU A 130 -12.23 -4.76 -18.51
CA GLU A 130 -13.25 -4.13 -19.36
C GLU A 130 -12.62 -3.26 -20.44
N ILE A 131 -11.66 -2.40 -20.07
CA ILE A 131 -11.02 -1.49 -21.03
C ILE A 131 -10.19 -2.22 -22.07
N ILE A 132 -9.55 -3.34 -21.69
CA ILE A 132 -8.81 -4.19 -22.64
C ILE A 132 -9.78 -4.92 -23.56
N LYS A 133 -10.91 -5.41 -23.04
CA LYS A 133 -11.96 -6.03 -23.87
C LYS A 133 -12.56 -5.03 -24.86
N GLU A 134 -12.79 -3.79 -24.43
CA GLU A 134 -13.35 -2.71 -25.26
C GLU A 134 -12.37 -2.21 -26.32
N LEU A 135 -11.11 -1.96 -25.95
CA LEU A 135 -10.15 -1.21 -26.79
C LEU A 135 -9.00 -2.06 -27.34
N GLY A 136 -8.87 -3.32 -26.92
CA GLY A 136 -7.78 -4.21 -27.30
C GLY A 136 -7.68 -4.43 -28.81
N GLU A 137 -8.81 -4.61 -29.51
CA GLU A 137 -8.80 -4.76 -30.98
C GLU A 137 -8.33 -3.48 -31.67
N LYS A 138 -8.76 -2.30 -31.21
CA LYS A 138 -8.30 -1.02 -31.75
C LYS A 138 -6.81 -0.80 -31.49
N HIS A 139 -6.32 -1.17 -30.31
CA HIS A 139 -4.90 -1.16 -29.98
C HIS A 139 -4.10 -2.05 -30.94
N LEU A 140 -4.55 -3.28 -31.19
CA LEU A 140 -3.88 -4.20 -32.14
C LEU A 140 -3.80 -3.62 -33.56
N LYS A 141 -4.86 -2.99 -34.04
CA LYS A 141 -4.91 -2.41 -35.41
C LYS A 141 -4.07 -1.16 -35.59
N THR A 142 -3.97 -0.33 -34.54
CA THR A 142 -3.42 1.04 -34.66
C THR A 142 -2.10 1.25 -33.94
N GLY A 143 -1.78 0.41 -32.96
CA GLY A 143 -0.68 0.64 -32.03
C GLY A 143 -0.92 1.76 -31.00
N ALA A 144 -2.12 2.34 -30.93
CA ALA A 144 -2.45 3.37 -29.95
C ALA A 144 -2.45 2.80 -28.52
N LEU A 145 -1.85 3.51 -27.56
CA LEU A 145 -1.80 3.08 -26.16
C LEU A 145 -3.17 3.19 -25.50
N ILE A 146 -3.58 2.17 -24.74
CA ILE A 146 -4.80 2.24 -23.94
C ILE A 146 -4.45 2.90 -22.62
N VAL A 147 -4.91 4.13 -22.39
CA VAL A 147 -4.73 4.85 -21.12
C VAL A 147 -6.05 4.87 -20.37
N TYR A 148 -6.02 4.60 -19.07
CA TYR A 148 -7.20 4.61 -18.22
C TYR A 148 -6.82 4.86 -16.74
N THR A 149 -7.82 5.12 -15.91
CA THR A 149 -7.67 5.37 -14.46
C THR A 149 -8.64 4.50 -13.63
N SER A 150 -8.59 4.59 -12.31
CA SER A 150 -9.56 4.00 -11.37
C SER A 150 -10.15 5.06 -10.44
N ALA A 151 -10.76 4.64 -9.33
CA ALA A 151 -11.17 5.54 -8.25
C ALA A 151 -9.96 6.16 -7.53
N ASP A 152 -8.78 5.53 -7.63
CA ASP A 152 -7.53 6.01 -7.03
C ASP A 152 -6.77 6.94 -7.98
N SER A 153 -5.77 7.64 -7.44
CA SER A 153 -4.83 8.46 -8.22
C SER A 153 -3.82 7.60 -9.02
N VAL A 154 -4.27 7.00 -10.13
CA VAL A 154 -3.44 6.10 -10.94
C VAL A 154 -3.54 6.33 -12.45
N PHE A 155 -2.39 6.36 -13.15
CA PHE A 155 -2.30 6.44 -14.61
C PHE A 155 -1.91 5.07 -15.16
N GLN A 156 -2.86 4.34 -15.74
CA GLN A 156 -2.65 2.96 -16.19
C GLN A 156 -2.48 2.90 -17.71
N ILE A 157 -1.47 2.17 -18.17
CA ILE A 157 -1.14 2.02 -19.59
C ILE A 157 -1.22 0.55 -19.97
N ALA A 158 -2.24 0.17 -20.74
CA ALA A 158 -2.38 -1.17 -21.27
C ALA A 158 -1.89 -1.25 -22.72
N ALA A 159 -1.09 -2.27 -23.01
CA ALA A 159 -0.61 -2.56 -24.35
C ALA A 159 -0.43 -4.07 -24.55
N HIS A 160 -0.78 -4.54 -25.74
CA HIS A 160 -0.57 -5.91 -26.15
C HIS A 160 0.91 -6.12 -26.41
N GLU A 161 1.49 -7.16 -25.82
CA GLU A 161 2.94 -7.33 -25.82
C GLU A 161 3.55 -7.55 -27.22
N ASP A 162 2.77 -8.11 -28.15
CA ASP A 162 3.20 -8.29 -29.54
C ASP A 162 3.21 -6.98 -30.35
N VAL A 163 2.58 -5.91 -29.83
CA VAL A 163 2.51 -4.57 -30.46
C VAL A 163 3.46 -3.59 -29.78
N VAL A 164 3.53 -3.67 -28.45
CA VAL A 164 4.45 -2.89 -27.63
C VAL A 164 5.20 -3.86 -26.72
N PRO A 165 6.48 -4.17 -27.02
CA PRO A 165 7.30 -4.98 -26.15
C PRO A 165 7.32 -4.43 -24.73
N VAL A 166 7.36 -5.31 -23.73
CA VAL A 166 7.15 -4.93 -22.33
C VAL A 166 8.14 -3.86 -21.84
N GLU A 167 9.41 -3.93 -22.26
CA GLU A 167 10.42 -2.92 -21.91
C GLU A 167 10.07 -1.55 -22.48
N LYS A 168 9.48 -1.51 -23.67
CA LYS A 168 9.01 -0.26 -24.29
C LYS A 168 7.78 0.29 -23.56
N LEU A 169 6.89 -0.57 -23.09
CA LEU A 169 5.79 -0.17 -22.21
C LEU A 169 6.32 0.44 -20.91
N TYR A 170 7.37 -0.14 -20.32
CA TYR A 170 8.02 0.42 -19.13
C TYR A 170 8.66 1.79 -19.40
N GLU A 171 9.28 1.99 -20.56
CA GLU A 171 9.75 3.32 -20.97
C GLU A 171 8.60 4.34 -21.05
N TYR A 172 7.47 3.98 -21.65
CA TYR A 172 6.30 4.85 -21.68
C TYR A 172 5.75 5.14 -20.29
N CYS A 173 5.74 4.17 -19.37
CA CYS A 173 5.36 4.42 -17.99
C CYS A 173 6.32 5.37 -17.27
N ARG A 174 7.64 5.31 -17.54
CA ARG A 174 8.59 6.30 -17.02
C ARG A 174 8.31 7.70 -17.56
N ILE A 175 8.04 7.83 -18.87
CA ILE A 175 7.64 9.10 -19.48
C ILE A 175 6.37 9.64 -18.81
N ALA A 176 5.33 8.82 -18.69
CA ALA A 176 4.10 9.19 -17.99
C ALA A 176 4.38 9.63 -16.54
N ARG A 177 5.29 8.94 -15.84
CA ARG A 177 5.65 9.29 -14.47
C ARG A 177 6.29 10.67 -14.37
N GLU A 178 7.14 11.04 -15.33
CA GLU A 178 7.77 12.36 -15.40
C GLU A 178 6.76 13.47 -15.67
N ILE A 179 5.80 13.26 -16.56
CA ILE A 179 4.82 14.31 -16.90
C ILE A 179 3.64 14.38 -15.93
N CYS A 180 3.35 13.32 -15.17
CA CYS A 180 2.30 13.31 -14.14
C CYS A 180 2.77 13.94 -12.80
N ARG A 181 3.69 14.91 -12.86
CA ARG A 181 4.22 15.65 -11.70
C ARG A 181 3.40 16.92 -11.46
N ASP A 182 3.86 17.76 -10.54
CA ASP A 182 3.38 19.12 -10.28
C ASP A 182 1.88 19.23 -10.00
N ASP A 183 1.06 19.70 -10.95
CA ASP A 183 -0.38 19.88 -10.73
C ASP A 183 -1.15 18.54 -10.84
N TYR A 184 -0.65 17.58 -11.61
CA TYR A 184 -1.34 16.31 -11.82
C TYR A 184 -1.12 15.30 -10.69
N ARG A 185 0.04 15.35 -10.02
CA ARG A 185 0.43 14.53 -8.86
C ARG A 185 -0.15 13.11 -8.84
N VAL A 186 -0.10 12.41 -9.97
CA VAL A 186 -0.69 11.06 -10.00
C VAL A 186 0.07 10.20 -8.99
N GLY A 187 -0.59 9.52 -8.06
CA GLY A 187 0.11 8.71 -7.06
C GLY A 187 0.96 7.60 -7.71
N ARG A 188 0.43 6.94 -8.75
CA ARG A 188 1.12 5.81 -9.38
C ARG A 188 0.85 5.67 -10.88
N VAL A 189 1.89 5.44 -11.66
CA VAL A 189 1.76 4.98 -13.06
C VAL A 189 1.90 3.46 -13.11
N ILE A 190 1.04 2.76 -13.86
CA ILE A 190 1.00 1.29 -13.87
C ILE A 190 1.07 0.74 -15.29
N ALA A 191 2.08 -0.08 -15.57
CA ALA A 191 2.17 -0.88 -16.78
C ALA A 191 1.22 -2.08 -16.69
N ARG A 192 0.35 -2.23 -17.70
CA ARG A 192 -0.65 -3.30 -17.80
C ARG A 192 -0.47 -4.09 -19.11
N PRO A 193 0.63 -4.84 -19.25
CA PRO A 193 0.81 -5.69 -20.43
C PRO A 193 -0.29 -6.75 -20.50
N PHE A 194 -0.75 -7.03 -21.72
CA PHE A 194 -1.73 -8.08 -21.98
C PHE A 194 -1.39 -8.90 -23.22
N LYS A 195 -1.99 -10.09 -23.31
CA LYS A 195 -1.88 -11.03 -24.43
C LYS A 195 -3.26 -11.60 -24.77
N GLY A 196 -3.32 -12.41 -25.82
CA GLY A 196 -4.51 -13.13 -26.24
C GLY A 196 -5.00 -12.67 -27.61
N LYS A 197 -6.21 -13.08 -27.98
CA LYS A 197 -6.84 -12.68 -29.25
C LYS A 197 -8.07 -11.83 -28.95
N VAL A 198 -8.61 -11.18 -29.98
CA VAL A 198 -9.87 -10.44 -29.87
C VAL A 198 -10.95 -11.36 -29.28
N GLY A 199 -11.56 -10.95 -28.17
CA GLY A 199 -12.53 -11.75 -27.41
C GLY A 199 -11.94 -12.56 -26.24
N GLU A 200 -10.63 -12.80 -26.22
CA GLU A 200 -9.93 -13.65 -25.23
C GLU A 200 -8.64 -13.00 -24.70
N PHE A 201 -8.67 -11.69 -24.47
CA PHE A 201 -7.53 -10.99 -23.89
C PHE A 201 -7.36 -11.27 -22.39
N TYR A 202 -6.11 -11.40 -21.95
CA TYR A 202 -5.75 -11.55 -20.54
C TYR A 202 -4.52 -10.72 -20.19
N ARG A 203 -4.53 -10.14 -18.98
CA ARG A 203 -3.37 -9.41 -18.44
C ARG A 203 -2.26 -10.39 -18.07
N THR A 204 -1.01 -10.00 -18.28
CA THR A 204 0.14 -10.83 -17.90
C THR A 204 0.66 -10.45 -16.51
N GLU A 205 1.48 -11.33 -15.92
CA GLU A 205 2.10 -11.10 -14.61
C GLU A 205 3.18 -10.00 -14.63
N ARG A 206 3.58 -9.52 -15.82
CA ARG A 206 4.60 -8.48 -16.02
C ARG A 206 4.11 -7.05 -15.72
N ARG A 207 3.09 -6.93 -14.88
CA ARG A 207 2.67 -5.66 -14.30
C ARG A 207 3.87 -5.01 -13.62
N ARG A 208 4.04 -3.71 -13.82
CA ARG A 208 5.04 -2.90 -13.10
C ARG A 208 4.44 -1.57 -12.69
N ASP A 209 4.73 -1.16 -11.47
CA ASP A 209 4.20 0.05 -10.85
C ASP A 209 5.35 1.07 -10.74
N PHE A 210 5.05 2.34 -11.00
CA PHE A 210 5.96 3.47 -10.96
C PHE A 210 5.32 4.56 -10.09
N SER A 211 5.55 4.46 -8.79
CA SER A 211 4.97 5.38 -7.80
C SER A 211 5.72 6.70 -7.76
N VAL A 212 5.04 7.75 -7.30
CA VAL A 212 5.69 8.99 -6.90
C VAL A 212 6.70 8.67 -5.77
N PRO A 213 7.95 9.17 -5.84
CA PRO A 213 8.89 8.99 -4.75
C PRO A 213 8.49 9.84 -3.56
N ALA A 214 8.82 9.37 -2.35
CA ALA A 214 8.66 10.18 -1.16
C ALA A 214 9.53 11.46 -1.23
N PRO A 215 9.07 12.58 -0.62
CA PRO A 215 9.84 13.81 -0.54
C PRO A 215 11.23 13.63 0.09
N ASP A 216 12.12 14.60 -0.12
CA ASP A 216 13.41 14.62 0.56
C ASP A 216 13.26 14.75 2.08
N GLY A 217 14.15 14.10 2.83
CA GLY A 217 14.28 14.32 4.27
C GLY A 217 13.40 13.44 5.14
N ILE A 218 12.80 12.39 4.59
CA ILE A 218 12.14 11.36 5.40
C ILE A 218 13.12 10.72 6.39
N VAL A 219 12.59 10.18 7.49
CA VAL A 219 13.42 9.54 8.54
C VAL A 219 14.33 8.44 7.98
N LEU A 220 13.87 7.74 6.94
CA LEU A 220 14.62 6.67 6.28
C LEU A 220 15.88 7.20 5.57
N ASP A 221 15.82 8.37 4.95
CA ASP A 221 17.00 9.02 4.36
C ASP A 221 18.04 9.34 5.44
N SER A 222 17.58 9.79 6.60
CA SER A 222 18.45 10.17 7.72
C SER A 222 19.18 8.95 8.27
N LEU A 223 18.51 7.80 8.36
CA LEU A 223 19.13 6.53 8.75
C LEU A 223 20.22 6.09 7.75
N ILE A 224 19.93 6.14 6.46
CA ILE A 224 20.89 5.78 5.41
C ILE A 224 22.11 6.72 5.43
N LYS A 225 21.88 8.04 5.55
CA LYS A 225 22.97 9.04 5.67
C LYS A 225 23.84 8.81 6.90
N ALA A 226 23.27 8.30 8.00
CA ALA A 226 23.98 7.91 9.20
C ALA A 226 24.69 6.54 9.09
N GLY A 227 24.72 5.92 7.91
CA GLY A 227 25.34 4.62 7.66
C GLY A 227 24.57 3.45 8.24
N ARG A 228 23.28 3.63 8.58
CA ARG A 228 22.42 2.55 9.09
C ARG A 228 21.74 1.82 7.93
N MET A 229 21.65 0.51 8.04
CA MET A 229 20.87 -0.30 7.11
C MET A 229 19.37 -0.11 7.34
N VAL A 230 18.61 -0.02 6.24
CA VAL A 230 17.15 0.07 6.24
C VAL A 230 16.61 -1.01 5.31
N LEU A 231 16.11 -2.09 5.90
CA LEU A 231 15.55 -3.22 5.17
C LEU A 231 14.04 -3.07 5.02
N GLY A 232 13.58 -3.00 3.77
CA GLY A 232 12.16 -3.05 3.44
C GLY A 232 11.67 -4.49 3.33
N VAL A 233 10.53 -4.81 3.95
CA VAL A 233 9.87 -6.11 3.80
C VAL A 233 8.44 -5.90 3.29
N GLY A 234 8.08 -6.64 2.24
CA GLY A 234 6.83 -6.42 1.51
C GLY A 234 7.05 -5.45 0.35
N LYS A 235 6.04 -4.64 0.04
CA LYS A 235 6.09 -3.68 -1.10
C LYS A 235 6.30 -2.23 -0.66
N VAL A 236 7.00 -2.04 0.46
CA VAL A 236 7.24 -0.71 1.03
C VAL A 236 8.06 0.18 0.10
N ASP A 237 9.04 -0.37 -0.62
CA ASP A 237 9.76 0.37 -1.67
C ASP A 237 8.81 0.95 -2.72
N TYR A 238 7.76 0.22 -3.10
CA TYR A 238 6.80 0.75 -4.08
C TYR A 238 5.99 1.90 -3.52
N ILE A 239 5.80 1.99 -2.20
CA ILE A 239 5.08 3.09 -1.55
C ILE A 239 5.97 4.35 -1.48
N PHE A 240 7.27 4.18 -1.28
CA PHE A 240 8.24 5.29 -1.23
C PHE A 240 8.89 5.60 -2.58
N GLY A 241 8.47 4.95 -3.68
CA GLY A 241 9.07 5.09 -5.01
C GLY A 241 10.56 4.70 -5.05
N GLY A 242 10.95 3.70 -4.26
CA GLY A 242 12.32 3.18 -4.14
C GLY A 242 13.21 3.96 -3.19
N ARG A 243 12.71 5.05 -2.58
CA ARG A 243 13.47 5.89 -1.67
C ARG A 243 13.50 5.32 -0.24
N GLY A 244 14.61 5.53 0.47
CA GLY A 244 14.69 5.27 1.91
C GLY A 244 15.04 3.83 2.28
N PHE A 245 15.42 2.98 1.32
CA PHE A 245 15.77 1.59 1.59
C PHE A 245 17.17 1.27 1.07
N THR A 246 17.96 0.57 1.87
CA THR A 246 19.23 0.00 1.41
C THR A 246 18.98 -1.27 0.60
N GLU A 247 18.01 -2.08 1.03
CA GLU A 247 17.56 -3.27 0.32
C GLU A 247 16.09 -3.55 0.64
N CYS A 248 15.40 -4.22 -0.29
CA CYS A 248 14.02 -4.67 -0.09
C CYS A 248 13.84 -6.14 -0.45
N VAL A 249 12.98 -6.82 0.31
CA VAL A 249 12.52 -8.18 0.04
C VAL A 249 11.01 -8.16 -0.15
N HIS A 250 10.57 -8.44 -1.37
CA HIS A 250 9.14 -8.52 -1.70
C HIS A 250 8.53 -9.83 -1.21
N THR A 251 7.28 -9.76 -0.76
CA THR A 251 6.57 -10.89 -0.15
C THR A 251 5.32 -11.25 -0.96
N LYS A 252 4.89 -12.51 -0.85
CA LYS A 252 3.69 -13.02 -1.55
C LYS A 252 2.39 -12.78 -0.79
N ASP A 253 2.46 -12.93 0.53
CA ASP A 253 1.34 -12.85 1.48
C ASP A 253 1.89 -12.50 2.88
N ASN A 254 0.99 -12.30 3.85
CA ASN A 254 1.36 -11.93 5.21
C ASN A 254 2.22 -13.00 5.92
N ASN A 255 2.01 -14.29 5.63
CA ASN A 255 2.82 -15.37 6.23
C ASN A 255 4.26 -15.34 5.74
N ASP A 256 4.46 -15.14 4.44
CA ASP A 256 5.78 -14.88 3.88
C ASP A 256 6.38 -13.59 4.47
N GLY A 257 5.59 -12.52 4.62
CA GLY A 257 6.00 -11.28 5.28
C GLY A 257 6.55 -11.48 6.69
N MET A 258 5.81 -12.18 7.55
CA MET A 258 6.23 -12.53 8.91
C MET A 258 7.53 -13.33 8.93
N ARG A 259 7.69 -14.29 8.00
CA ARG A 259 8.95 -15.03 7.84
C ARG A 259 10.11 -14.12 7.39
N GLN A 260 9.88 -13.21 6.45
CA GLN A 260 10.92 -12.29 5.98
C GLN A 260 11.30 -11.25 7.03
N ILE A 261 10.39 -10.86 7.92
CA ILE A 261 10.71 -10.04 9.10
C ILE A 261 11.74 -10.76 9.96
N LEU A 262 11.50 -12.03 10.34
CA LEU A 262 12.44 -12.82 11.14
C LEU A 262 13.80 -13.01 10.43
N ASN A 263 13.78 -13.26 9.12
CA ASN A 263 15.02 -13.36 8.34
C ASN A 263 15.79 -12.02 8.33
N SER A 264 15.08 -10.90 8.17
CA SER A 264 15.67 -9.56 8.17
C SER A 264 16.25 -9.19 9.55
N MET A 265 15.63 -9.63 10.64
CA MET A 265 16.19 -9.48 11.99
C MET A 265 17.57 -10.14 12.10
N LYS A 266 17.75 -11.35 11.55
CA LYS A 266 19.05 -12.04 11.54
C LYS A 266 20.09 -11.30 10.71
N ARG A 267 19.68 -10.70 9.59
CA ARG A 267 20.56 -9.91 8.71
C ARG A 267 21.00 -8.59 9.34
N LEU A 268 20.18 -7.98 10.17
CA LEU A 268 20.48 -6.74 10.89
C LEU A 268 21.13 -6.97 12.25
N ALA A 269 21.98 -8.00 12.38
CA ALA A 269 22.70 -8.26 13.61
C ALA A 269 23.50 -7.03 14.08
N GLU A 270 24.05 -6.22 13.17
CA GLU A 270 24.84 -5.03 13.51
C GLU A 270 23.99 -3.77 13.84
N GLY A 271 22.66 -3.87 13.79
CA GLY A 271 21.74 -2.76 14.03
C GLY A 271 21.15 -2.17 12.74
N GLY A 272 20.17 -1.27 12.90
CA GLY A 272 19.46 -0.63 11.78
C GLY A 272 17.94 -0.71 11.92
N MET A 273 17.23 -0.61 10.80
CA MET A 273 15.77 -0.62 10.78
C MET A 273 15.21 -1.68 9.83
N ILE A 274 14.18 -2.36 10.29
CA ILE A 274 13.24 -3.11 9.44
C ILE A 274 11.99 -2.25 9.34
N PHE A 275 11.55 -1.99 8.12
CA PHE A 275 10.28 -1.36 7.83
C PHE A 275 9.48 -2.34 6.99
N SER A 276 8.42 -2.89 7.58
CA SER A 276 7.65 -3.96 6.97
C SER A 276 6.18 -3.60 6.84
N ASN A 277 5.56 -4.07 5.76
CA ASN A 277 4.13 -3.94 5.53
C ASN A 277 3.48 -5.31 5.26
N LEU A 278 2.47 -5.66 6.05
CA LEU A 278 1.65 -6.86 5.92
C LEU A 278 0.35 -6.52 5.18
N VAL A 279 0.43 -6.47 3.85
CA VAL A 279 -0.58 -5.89 2.96
C VAL A 279 -1.87 -6.69 2.76
N ASP A 280 -1.95 -7.97 3.16
CA ASP A 280 -3.14 -8.77 2.85
C ASP A 280 -4.40 -8.29 3.59
N PHE A 281 -4.22 -7.64 4.76
CA PHE A 281 -5.30 -7.01 5.52
C PHE A 281 -6.08 -6.03 4.67
N ASP A 282 -5.37 -5.19 3.92
CA ASP A 282 -5.95 -4.22 3.00
C ASP A 282 -6.35 -4.86 1.65
N MET A 283 -5.35 -5.36 0.91
CA MET A 283 -5.49 -5.73 -0.51
C MET A 283 -6.35 -6.99 -0.74
N ARG A 284 -6.37 -7.93 0.20
CA ARG A 284 -7.10 -9.20 0.04
C ARG A 284 -8.40 -9.24 0.81
N TRP A 285 -8.52 -8.53 1.93
CA TRP A 285 -9.63 -8.70 2.87
C TRP A 285 -10.44 -7.42 3.09
N GLY A 286 -9.80 -6.29 3.37
CA GLY A 286 -10.41 -4.97 3.60
C GLY A 286 -11.26 -4.52 2.42
N HIS A 287 -10.61 -4.22 1.28
CA HIS A 287 -11.29 -3.80 0.04
C HIS A 287 -12.33 -4.81 -0.51
N ARG A 288 -12.32 -6.05 -0.02
CA ARG A 288 -13.24 -7.12 -0.43
C ARG A 288 -14.34 -7.38 0.60
N ASN A 289 -14.41 -6.58 1.66
CA ASN A 289 -15.38 -6.71 2.75
C ASN A 289 -15.48 -8.13 3.30
N ASN A 290 -14.31 -8.77 3.47
CA ASN A 290 -14.21 -10.14 3.96
C ASN A 290 -13.72 -10.16 5.40
N TYR A 291 -14.63 -9.86 6.33
CA TYR A 291 -14.31 -9.79 7.75
C TYR A 291 -13.88 -11.14 8.33
N GLU A 292 -14.32 -12.29 7.78
CA GLU A 292 -13.86 -13.59 8.28
C GLU A 292 -12.39 -13.84 7.93
N ALA A 293 -11.96 -13.50 6.72
CA ALA A 293 -10.56 -13.62 6.32
C ALA A 293 -9.67 -12.60 7.03
N PHE A 294 -10.18 -11.38 7.21
CA PHE A 294 -9.50 -10.35 8.01
C PHE A 294 -9.27 -10.83 9.45
N GLY A 295 -10.32 -11.37 10.09
CA GLY A 295 -10.26 -11.94 11.44
C GLY A 295 -9.24 -13.08 11.55
N ARG A 296 -9.25 -14.03 10.60
CA ARG A 296 -8.23 -15.09 10.53
C ARG A 296 -6.81 -14.53 10.40
N GLY A 297 -6.62 -13.50 9.58
CA GLY A 297 -5.33 -12.81 9.45
C GLY A 297 -4.84 -12.21 10.77
N LEU A 298 -5.73 -11.65 11.57
CA LEU A 298 -5.41 -11.13 12.91
C LEU A 298 -5.01 -12.26 13.86
N GLU A 299 -5.72 -13.39 13.84
CA GLU A 299 -5.34 -14.57 14.65
C GLU A 299 -4.02 -15.19 14.17
N ASP A 300 -3.72 -15.17 12.87
CA ASP A 300 -2.45 -15.63 12.31
C ASP A 300 -1.29 -14.75 12.80
N PHE A 301 -1.46 -13.42 12.75
CA PHE A 301 -0.49 -12.47 13.28
C PHE A 301 -0.34 -12.59 14.80
N ASP A 302 -1.42 -12.81 15.53
CA ASP A 302 -1.37 -13.05 16.97
C ASP A 302 -0.48 -14.24 17.33
N ARG A 303 -0.58 -15.34 16.57
CA ARG A 303 0.27 -16.54 16.77
C ARG A 303 1.74 -16.31 16.40
N PHE A 304 2.02 -15.31 15.57
CA PHE A 304 3.39 -14.92 15.22
C PHE A 304 4.09 -14.13 16.34
N ILE A 305 3.36 -13.34 17.13
CA ILE A 305 3.93 -12.46 18.17
C ILE A 305 4.91 -13.18 19.12
N PRO A 306 4.61 -14.36 19.69
CA PRO A 306 5.58 -15.07 20.54
C PRO A 306 6.89 -15.38 19.82
N THR A 307 6.81 -15.82 18.56
CA THR A 307 8.00 -16.11 17.75
C THR A 307 8.81 -14.84 17.46
N LEU A 308 8.12 -13.71 17.22
CA LEU A 308 8.77 -12.41 17.07
C LEU A 308 9.52 -12.02 18.35
N LYS A 309 8.87 -12.13 19.52
CA LYS A 309 9.47 -11.86 20.83
C LYS A 309 10.71 -12.73 21.09
N ASP A 310 10.65 -14.03 20.77
CA ASP A 310 11.78 -14.94 20.98
C ASP A 310 13.00 -14.62 20.10
N ASN A 311 12.84 -13.79 19.06
CA ASN A 311 13.92 -13.35 18.17
C ASN A 311 14.42 -11.93 18.46
N THR A 312 13.84 -11.22 19.44
CA THR A 312 14.36 -9.94 19.89
C THR A 312 15.55 -10.13 20.85
N VAL A 313 16.39 -9.12 20.95
CA VAL A 313 17.51 -9.05 21.89
C VAL A 313 17.52 -7.69 22.60
N ASP A 314 18.29 -7.57 23.67
CA ASP A 314 18.45 -6.29 24.37
C ASP A 314 18.91 -5.18 23.40
N GLY A 315 18.21 -4.04 23.49
CA GLY A 315 18.40 -2.90 22.60
C GLY A 315 17.49 -2.90 21.38
N ASP A 316 16.63 -3.91 21.18
CA ASP A 316 15.59 -3.85 20.17
C ASP A 316 14.37 -3.04 20.61
N ILE A 317 13.71 -2.43 19.64
CA ILE A 317 12.33 -1.98 19.78
C ILE A 317 11.49 -2.53 18.64
N VAL A 318 10.35 -3.13 18.99
CA VAL A 318 9.31 -3.55 18.04
C VAL A 318 8.18 -2.55 18.11
N ILE A 319 7.79 -2.01 16.96
CA ILE A 319 6.66 -1.09 16.81
C ILE A 319 5.66 -1.75 15.87
N ILE A 320 4.44 -1.97 16.35
CA ILE A 320 3.34 -2.51 15.54
C ILE A 320 2.31 -1.39 15.39
N THR A 321 1.94 -1.07 14.16
CA THR A 321 1.02 0.02 13.85
C THR A 321 0.21 -0.27 12.58
N ALA A 322 -0.64 0.66 12.18
CA ALA A 322 -1.35 0.67 10.91
C ALA A 322 -1.19 2.07 10.28
N ASP A 323 -1.39 2.17 8.98
CA ASP A 323 -1.27 3.41 8.21
C ASP A 323 -2.62 4.09 7.96
N HIS A 324 -3.72 3.33 7.97
CA HIS A 324 -5.11 3.79 7.93
C HIS A 324 -6.06 2.68 8.43
N GLY A 325 -7.38 2.90 8.36
CA GLY A 325 -8.38 1.84 8.45
C GLY A 325 -8.83 1.33 7.08
N ASN A 326 -9.37 0.12 7.04
CA ASN A 326 -10.12 -0.43 5.91
C ASN A 326 -11.18 -1.40 6.45
N ASP A 327 -12.30 -0.87 6.95
CA ASP A 327 -13.32 -1.64 7.67
C ASP A 327 -14.10 -2.62 6.75
N PRO A 328 -13.85 -3.95 6.88
CA PRO A 328 -14.42 -4.95 5.98
C PRO A 328 -15.89 -5.28 6.29
N THR A 329 -16.52 -4.58 7.23
CA THR A 329 -17.91 -4.81 7.65
C THR A 329 -18.91 -3.82 7.06
N THR A 330 -18.43 -2.92 6.20
CA THR A 330 -19.25 -1.88 5.56
C THR A 330 -19.50 -2.19 4.08
N ILE A 331 -20.35 -1.40 3.42
CA ILE A 331 -20.53 -1.47 1.96
C ILE A 331 -19.40 -0.78 1.18
N SER A 332 -18.60 0.04 1.86
CA SER A 332 -17.48 0.75 1.24
C SER A 332 -16.47 -0.26 0.72
N THR A 333 -15.83 0.04 -0.41
CA THR A 333 -14.64 -0.69 -0.88
C THR A 333 -13.41 0.20 -0.86
N ASP A 334 -13.49 1.36 -0.20
CA ASP A 334 -12.41 2.33 0.00
C ASP A 334 -11.89 2.24 1.45
N HIS A 335 -10.73 2.84 1.70
CA HIS A 335 -10.17 2.95 3.05
C HIS A 335 -11.10 3.76 3.96
N THR A 336 -10.90 3.64 5.27
CA THR A 336 -11.68 4.36 6.28
C THR A 336 -10.78 5.22 7.16
N ARG A 337 -11.21 6.46 7.39
CA ARG A 337 -10.49 7.50 8.12
C ARG A 337 -10.51 7.34 9.65
#